data_AF-A0A514L959-F1
#
_entry.id   AF-A0A514L959-F1
#
_cell.length_a   1.000
_cell.length_b   1.000
_cell.length_c   1.000
_cell.angle_alpha   90.00
_cell.angle_beta   90.00
_cell.angle_gamma   90.00
#
_symmetry.space_group_name_H-M   'P 1'
#
loop_
_entity.id
_entity.type
_entity.pdbx_description
1 polymer ?
#
loop_
_entity_poly.entity_id
_entity_poly.type
_entity_poly.pdbx_seq_one_letter_code
_entity_poly.pdbx_strand_id
1 'polypeptide(L)' 'MPPKILCPNCQQNEWLENQELSYLPRVSKLDNGQYVADTENGTHVRIWRCNNCMYVMQFWEPD' A
#
# COMPACT_ATOMS: atom_id res chain seq x y z
N MET A 1 -11.55 2.68 1.32
CA MET A 1 -12.03 3.83 2.13
C MET A 1 -10.83 4.73 2.39
N PRO A 2 -10.99 6.06 2.46
CA PRO A 2 -9.86 6.93 2.80
C PRO A 2 -9.31 6.61 4.20
N PRO A 3 -7.99 6.78 4.42
CA PRO A 3 -7.39 6.61 5.73
C PRO A 3 -8.09 7.47 6.77
N LYS A 4 -8.43 6.89 7.93
CA LYS A 4 -9.01 7.60 9.08
C LYS A 4 -7.94 8.11 10.04
N ILE A 5 -6.75 8.42 9.54
CA ILE A 5 -5.61 8.88 10.33
C ILE A 5 -5.27 10.32 9.96
N LEU A 6 -4.76 11.09 10.92
CA LEU A 6 -4.23 12.42 10.63
C LEU A 6 -2.92 12.30 9.84
N CYS A 7 -2.70 13.25 8.92
CA CYS A 7 -1.42 13.39 8.26
C CYS A 7 -0.31 13.60 9.32
N PRO A 8 0.73 12.77 9.37
CA PRO A 8 1.78 12.89 10.38
C PRO A 8 2.57 14.19 10.24
N ASN A 9 2.58 14.80 9.05
CA ASN A 9 3.29 16.04 8.77
C ASN A 9 2.49 17.29 9.16
N CYS A 10 1.23 17.41 8.75
CA CYS A 10 0.44 18.64 8.96
C CYS A 10 -0.81 18.46 9.84
N GLN A 11 -1.04 17.27 10.39
CA GLN A 11 -2.16 16.92 11.29
C GLN A 11 -3.57 17.13 10.70
N GLN A 12 -3.68 17.30 9.38
CA GLN A 12 -4.96 17.41 8.67
C GLN A 12 -5.47 16.03 8.24
N ASN A 13 -6.80 15.89 8.14
CA ASN A 13 -7.46 14.66 7.70
C ASN A 13 -8.04 14.79 6.29
N GLU A 14 -7.20 15.21 5.33
CA GLU A 14 -7.57 15.34 3.93
C GLU A 14 -6.60 14.52 3.07
N TRP A 15 -7.11 13.40 2.58
CA TRP A 15 -6.35 12.43 1.80
C TRP A 15 -6.93 12.29 0.40
N LEU A 16 -6.04 12.29 -0.59
CA LEU A 16 -6.35 11.99 -1.97
C LEU A 16 -5.73 10.63 -2.31
N GLU A 17 -6.56 9.72 -2.81
CA GLU A 17 -6.11 8.42 -3.29
C GLU A 17 -5.34 8.63 -4.60
N ASN A 18 -4.15 8.05 -4.70
CA ASN A 18 -3.54 7.82 -5.99
C ASN A 18 -4.18 6.56 -6.59
N GLN A 19 -4.76 6.67 -7.79
CA GLN A 19 -5.43 5.57 -8.47
C GLN A 19 -4.46 4.48 -8.94
N GLU A 20 -3.15 4.74 -8.92
CA GLU A 20 -2.13 3.73 -9.13
C GLU A 20 -2.04 2.80 -7.92
N LEU A 21 -2.82 1.72 -7.96
CA LEU A 21 -2.74 0.63 -7.00
C LEU A 21 -1.59 -0.31 -7.38
N SER A 22 -0.66 -0.54 -6.45
CA SER A 22 0.41 -1.52 -6.62
C SER A 22 -0.01 -2.84 -5.98
N TYR A 23 0.07 -3.95 -6.72
CA TYR A 23 -0.18 -5.29 -6.19
C TYR A 23 1.13 -6.02 -5.99
N LEU A 24 1.36 -6.55 -4.79
CA LEU A 24 2.56 -7.28 -4.43
C LEU A 24 2.24 -8.76 -4.25
N PRO A 25 2.70 -9.66 -5.14
CA PRO A 25 2.46 -11.09 -5.02
C PRO A 25 3.23 -11.67 -3.83
N ARG A 26 2.69 -12.73 -3.22
CA ARG A 26 3.37 -13.40 -2.12
C ARG A 26 4.45 -14.33 -2.66
N VAL A 27 5.67 -14.17 -2.18
CA VAL A 27 6.82 -14.98 -2.61
C VAL A 27 7.18 -16.01 -1.54
N SER A 28 7.35 -17.27 -1.94
CA SER A 28 7.84 -18.36 -1.09
C SER A 28 9.12 -18.96 -1.65
N LYS A 29 10.06 -19.31 -0.77
CA LYS A 29 11.32 -19.97 -1.14
C LYS A 29 11.13 -21.49 -1.07
N LEU A 30 11.60 -22.20 -2.10
CA LEU A 30 11.58 -23.66 -2.19
C LEU A 30 12.89 -24.26 -1.65
N ASP A 31 12.84 -25.53 -1.24
CA ASP A 31 13.99 -26.26 -0.69
C ASP A 31 15.13 -26.43 -1.71
N ASN A 32 14.80 -26.44 -3.00
CA ASN A 32 15.76 -26.50 -4.10
C ASN A 32 16.42 -25.13 -4.42
N GLY A 33 16.15 -24.10 -3.61
CA GLY A 33 16.72 -22.75 -3.76
C GLY A 33 15.99 -21.84 -4.76
N GLN A 34 14.93 -22.32 -5.41
CA GLN A 34 14.08 -21.50 -6.29
C GLN A 34 13.06 -20.70 -5.49
N TYR A 35 12.40 -19.74 -6.16
CA TYR A 35 11.32 -18.93 -5.60
C TYR A 35 10.05 -19.13 -6.43
N VAL A 36 8.91 -19.21 -5.75
CA VAL A 36 7.57 -19.22 -6.37
C VAL A 36 6.81 -17.97 -5.94
N ALA A 37 6.12 -17.34 -6.88
CA ALA A 37 5.25 -16.20 -6.63
C ALA A 37 3.80 -16.63 -6.77
N ASP A 38 3.02 -16.44 -5.72
CA ASP A 38 1.56 -16.55 -5.74
C ASP A 38 1.00 -15.20 -6.22
N THR A 39 0.53 -15.18 -7.46
CA THR A 39 -0.06 -14.00 -8.10
C THR A 39 -1.55 -13.86 -7.81
N GLU A 40 -2.18 -14.85 -7.17
CA GLU A 40 -3.59 -14.83 -6.80
C GLU A 40 -3.80 -14.37 -5.35
N ASN A 41 -2.83 -14.63 -4.46
CA ASN A 41 -2.86 -14.18 -3.07
C ASN A 41 -1.66 -13.27 -2.77
N GLY A 42 -1.94 -11.99 -2.55
CA GLY A 42 -0.94 -10.95 -2.43
C GLY A 42 -1.34 -9.86 -1.44
N THR A 43 -0.75 -8.68 -1.62
CA THR A 43 -1.05 -7.50 -0.80
C THR A 43 -1.28 -6.32 -1.71
N HIS A 44 -2.44 -5.70 -1.57
CA HIS A 44 -2.79 -4.46 -2.23
C HIS A 44 -2.12 -3.29 -1.49
N VAL A 45 -1.33 -2.49 -2.20
CA VAL A 45 -0.73 -1.28 -1.66
C VAL A 45 -1.41 -0.07 -2.28
N ARG A 46 -2.15 0.66 -1.44
CA ARG A 46 -2.76 1.94 -1.81
C ARG A 46 -1.83 3.09 -1.42
N ILE A 47 -1.64 4.02 -2.33
CA ILE A 47 -0.85 5.23 -2.08
C ILE A 47 -1.81 6.39 -1.85
N TRP A 48 -1.62 7.11 -0.75
CA TRP A 48 -2.41 8.27 -0.39
C TRP A 48 -1.52 9.49 -0.23
N ARG A 49 -1.99 10.62 -0.75
CA ARG A 49 -1.31 11.91 -0.62
C ARG A 49 -2.15 12.86 0.21
N CYS A 50 -1.55 13.53 1.18
CA CYS A 50 -2.22 14.60 1.91
C CYS A 50 -2.43 15.80 0.99
N ASN A 51 -3.66 16.30 0.94
CA ASN A 51 -4.03 17.45 0.09
C ASN A 51 -3.34 18.76 0.53
N ASN A 52 -3.10 18.91 1.84
CA ASN A 52 -2.62 20.17 2.41
C ASN A 52 -1.10 20.36 2.35
N CYS A 53 -0.34 19.27 2.49
CA CYS A 53 1.12 19.35 2.60
C CYS A 53 1.88 18.39 1.67
N MET A 54 1.18 17.71 0.75
CA MET A 54 1.76 16.80 -0.24
C MET A 54 2.46 15.56 0.33
N TYR A 55 2.36 15.30 1.64
CA TYR A 55 2.93 14.12 2.28
C TYR A 55 2.32 12.83 1.72
N VAL A 56 3.15 11.84 1.39
CA VAL A 56 2.73 10.56 0.80
C VAL A 56 2.80 9.44 1.84
N MET A 57 1.80 8.56 1.85
CA MET A 57 1.76 7.39 2.71
C MET A 57 1.25 6.16 1.96
N GLN A 58 1.77 5.00 2.31
CA GLN A 58 1.38 3.70 1.77
C GLN A 58 0.55 2.94 2.79
N PHE A 59 -0.57 2.37 2.35
CA PHE A 59 -1.44 1.52 3.14
C PHE A 59 -1.46 0.13 2.53
N TRP A 60 -1.16 -0.86 3.36
CA TRP A 60 -1.01 -2.25 2.96
C TRP A 60 -2.27 -2.99 3.39
N GLU A 61 -3.04 -3.45 2.41
CA GLU A 61 -4.26 -4.22 2.58
C GLU A 61 -4.00 -5.66 2.13
N PRO A 62 -4.02 -6.65 3.04
CA PRO A 62 -4.00 -8.05 2.63
C PRO A 62 -5.28 -8.39 1.85
N ASP A 63 -5.19 -9.40 0.98
CA ASP A 63 -6.35 -9.99 0.31
C ASP A 63 -7.34 -10.65 1.30
#